data_AF-A0A6B3SGF4-F1
#
_entry.id   AF-A0A6B3SGF4-F1
#
_cell.length_a   1.000
_cell.length_b   1.000
_cell.length_c   1.000
_cell.angle_alpha   90.00
_cell.angle_beta   90.00
_cell.angle_gamma   90.00
#
_symmetry.space_group_name_H-M   'P 1'
#
loop_
_entity.id
_entity.type
_entity.pdbx_description
1 polymer ?
#
loop_
_entity_poly.entity_id
_entity_poly.type
_entity_poly.pdbx_seq_one_letter_code
_entity_poly.pdbx_strand_id
1 'polypeptide(L)'
;MTIFERIKELSKKRNISVKELALQLGFSENLFYRWKTTNPKAEDLAKVADYFNVSVDYLLGRAEAKPVNEPIDLAEVANSDDDAIFDSILSAGGRPLTEKDKAMIKLVFADRWEELQQKAKDLKDSEK
;
A
#
# COMPACT_ATOMS: atom_id res chain seq x y z
N MET A 1 -7.70 -9.41 18.02
CA MET A 1 -8.57 -8.36 17.46
C MET A 1 -9.55 -8.98 16.48
N THR A 2 -10.85 -8.81 16.70
CA THR A 2 -11.92 -9.34 15.83
C THR A 2 -12.17 -8.42 14.63
N ILE A 3 -12.91 -8.92 13.62
CA ILE A 3 -13.36 -8.11 12.46
C ILE A 3 -14.14 -6.88 12.94
N PHE A 4 -15.04 -7.06 13.92
CA PHE A 4 -15.80 -5.96 14.50
C PHE A 4 -14.90 -4.90 15.15
N GLU A 5 -13.88 -5.32 15.90
CA GLU A 5 -12.94 -4.39 16.55
C GLU A 5 -12.14 -3.60 15.51
N ARG A 6 -11.65 -4.25 14.44
CA ARG A 6 -11.00 -3.57 13.30
C ARG A 6 -11.89 -2.51 12.66
N ILE A 7 -13.13 -2.87 12.34
CA ILE A 7 -14.10 -1.95 11.73
C ILE A 7 -14.41 -0.79 12.66
N LYS A 8 -14.55 -1.05 13.98
CA LYS A 8 -14.78 0.00 14.98
C LYS A 8 -13.61 0.98 15.05
N GLU A 9 -12.37 0.50 14.98
CA GLU A 9 -11.18 1.36 14.94
C GLU A 9 -11.12 2.20 13.66
N LEU A 10 -11.38 1.59 12.50
CA LEU A 10 -11.44 2.30 11.21
C LEU A 10 -12.53 3.38 11.19
N SER A 11 -13.71 3.07 11.73
CA SER A 11 -14.82 4.02 11.87
C SER A 11 -14.43 5.20 12.76
N LYS A 12 -13.77 4.92 13.90
CA LYS A 12 -13.27 5.95 14.81
C LYS A 12 -12.26 6.87 14.13
N LYS A 13 -11.35 6.33 13.30
CA LYS A 13 -10.38 7.14 12.51
C LYS A 13 -11.06 8.09 11.52
N ARG A 14 -12.23 7.72 11.00
CA ARG A 14 -13.07 8.55 10.11
C ARG A 14 -14.09 9.43 10.86
N ASN A 15 -14.06 9.43 12.20
CA ASN A 15 -15.00 10.15 13.06
C ASN A 15 -16.48 9.81 12.79
N ILE A 16 -16.76 8.54 12.48
CA ILE A 16 -18.11 8.00 12.33
C ILE A 16 -18.35 6.84 13.28
N SER A 17 -19.60 6.62 13.66
CA SER A 17 -20.03 5.45 14.39
C SER A 17 -20.16 4.23 13.47
N VAL A 18 -20.04 3.03 14.05
CA VAL A 18 -20.26 1.76 13.33
C VAL A 18 -21.68 1.65 12.78
N LYS A 19 -22.64 2.32 13.45
CA LYS A 19 -24.04 2.41 13.01
C LYS A 19 -24.16 3.27 11.74
N GLU A 20 -23.53 4.44 11.73
CA GLU A 20 -23.52 5.32 10.55
C GLU A 20 -22.82 4.66 9.37
N LEU A 21 -21.69 3.97 9.60
CA LEU A 21 -21.03 3.17 8.59
C LEU A 21 -22.00 2.15 7.96
N ALA A 22 -22.81 1.47 8.77
CA ALA A 22 -23.74 0.46 8.28
C ALA A 22 -24.77 1.10 7.33
N LEU A 23 -25.34 2.24 7.74
CA LEU A 23 -26.30 2.97 6.94
C LEU A 23 -25.67 3.51 5.63
N GLN A 24 -24.45 4.03 5.69
CA GLN A 24 -23.74 4.51 4.50
C GLN A 24 -23.44 3.40 3.48
N LEU A 25 -23.23 2.17 3.95
CA LEU A 25 -23.00 0.99 3.11
C LEU A 25 -24.30 0.28 2.68
N GLY A 26 -25.47 0.80 3.04
CA GLY A 26 -26.77 0.20 2.72
C GLY A 26 -27.08 -1.07 3.53
N PHE A 27 -26.47 -1.22 4.70
CA PHE A 27 -26.68 -2.33 5.62
C PHE A 27 -27.70 -2.00 6.71
N SER A 28 -28.18 -3.03 7.41
CA SER A 28 -28.93 -2.82 8.64
C SER A 28 -28.03 -2.30 9.75
N GLU A 29 -28.56 -1.40 10.59
CA GLU A 29 -27.83 -0.72 11.67
C GLU A 29 -27.06 -1.67 12.60
N ASN A 30 -27.58 -2.89 12.78
CA ASN A 30 -27.05 -3.88 13.70
C ASN A 30 -26.12 -4.91 13.02
N LEU A 31 -25.85 -4.79 11.72
CA LEU A 31 -25.09 -5.80 10.96
C LEU A 31 -23.72 -6.08 11.59
N PHE A 32 -22.94 -5.04 11.84
CA PHE A 32 -21.58 -5.20 12.38
C PHE A 32 -21.56 -5.81 13.78
N TYR A 33 -22.56 -5.54 14.62
CA TYR A 33 -22.64 -6.16 15.95
C TYR A 33 -22.85 -7.67 15.87
N ARG A 34 -23.53 -8.17 14.83
CA ARG A 34 -23.65 -9.61 14.57
C ARG A 34 -22.33 -10.25 14.17
N TRP A 35 -21.40 -9.48 13.58
CA TRP A 35 -20.08 -10.00 13.21
C TRP A 35 -19.15 -10.29 14.40
N LYS A 36 -19.61 -10.03 15.63
CA LYS A 36 -18.96 -10.52 16.85
C LYS A 36 -19.12 -12.03 17.04
N THR A 37 -20.22 -12.60 16.53
CA THR A 37 -20.59 -14.01 16.75
C THR A 37 -20.80 -14.79 15.45
N THR A 38 -20.88 -14.10 14.31
CA THR A 38 -21.14 -14.69 13.00
C THR A 38 -20.13 -14.18 11.98
N ASN A 39 -19.83 -14.99 10.97
CA ASN A 39 -18.95 -14.56 9.89
C ASN A 39 -19.71 -13.69 8.87
N PRO A 40 -19.11 -12.59 8.39
CA PRO A 40 -19.67 -11.79 7.31
C PRO A 40 -19.75 -12.60 6.01
N LYS A 41 -20.67 -12.22 5.12
CA LYS A 41 -20.60 -12.67 3.72
C LYS A 41 -19.40 -12.01 3.05
N ALA A 42 -18.77 -12.71 2.11
CA ALA A 42 -17.61 -12.19 1.38
C ALA A 42 -17.91 -10.84 0.70
N GLU A 43 -19.09 -10.71 0.08
CA GLU A 43 -19.55 -9.47 -0.57
C GLU A 43 -19.68 -8.30 0.42
N ASP A 44 -20.25 -8.55 1.61
CA ASP A 44 -20.42 -7.51 2.63
C ASP A 44 -19.05 -7.08 3.19
N LEU A 45 -18.13 -8.02 3.38
CA LEU A 45 -16.78 -7.75 3.85
C LEU A 45 -15.97 -6.95 2.81
N ALA A 46 -16.11 -7.27 1.53
CA ALA A 46 -15.48 -6.54 0.43
C ALA A 46 -15.94 -5.08 0.39
N LYS A 47 -17.26 -4.81 0.50
CA LYS A 47 -17.78 -3.43 0.54
C LYS A 47 -17.17 -2.58 1.66
N VAL A 48 -16.95 -3.18 2.82
CA VAL A 48 -16.33 -2.49 3.96
C VAL A 48 -14.85 -2.20 3.68
N ALA A 49 -14.15 -3.18 3.07
CA ALA A 49 -12.75 -3.04 2.68
C ALA A 49 -12.57 -1.90 1.67
N ASP A 50 -13.42 -1.86 0.64
CA ASP A 50 -13.43 -0.81 -0.39
C ASP A 50 -13.70 0.58 0.21
N TYR A 51 -14.68 0.69 1.11
CA TYR A 51 -15.03 1.96 1.76
C TYR A 51 -13.85 2.55 2.54
N PHE A 52 -13.09 1.70 3.24
CA PHE A 52 -11.92 2.15 4.01
C PHE A 52 -10.62 2.17 3.19
N ASN A 53 -10.66 1.74 1.92
CA ASN A 53 -9.50 1.55 1.04
C ASN A 53 -8.43 0.63 1.65
N VAL A 54 -8.86 -0.47 2.27
CA VAL A 54 -8.01 -1.50 2.89
C VAL A 54 -8.28 -2.86 2.25
N SER A 55 -7.42 -3.85 2.48
CA SER A 55 -7.66 -5.20 1.96
C SER A 55 -8.65 -5.98 2.83
N VAL A 56 -9.33 -6.97 2.23
CA VAL A 56 -10.15 -7.92 2.99
C VAL A 56 -9.29 -8.70 3.99
N ASP A 57 -8.05 -9.06 3.61
CA ASP A 57 -7.10 -9.72 4.51
C ASP A 57 -6.73 -8.86 5.72
N TYR A 58 -6.68 -7.53 5.55
CA TYR A 58 -6.58 -6.63 6.68
C TYR A 58 -7.80 -6.74 7.59
N LEU A 59 -9.03 -6.71 7.08
CA LEU A 59 -10.21 -6.86 7.94
C LEU A 59 -10.26 -8.23 8.66
N LEU A 60 -9.74 -9.28 8.03
CA LEU A 60 -9.64 -10.64 8.60
C LEU A 60 -8.47 -10.83 9.57
N GLY A 61 -7.55 -9.87 9.66
CA GLY A 61 -6.40 -9.96 10.54
C GLY A 61 -5.22 -10.77 10.06
N ARG A 62 -5.10 -10.96 8.74
CA ARG A 62 -3.98 -11.65 8.09
C ARG A 62 -2.85 -10.72 7.67
N ALA A 63 -3.08 -9.40 7.69
CA ALA A 63 -2.11 -8.39 7.28
C ALA A 63 -2.14 -7.13 8.20
N GLU A 64 -1.02 -6.39 8.17
CA GLU A 64 -0.88 -5.01 8.67
C GLU A 64 -1.74 -4.03 7.86
N ALA A 65 -2.11 -2.89 8.45
CA ALA A 65 -2.95 -1.88 7.79
C ALA A 65 -2.15 -1.12 6.72
N LYS A 66 -2.19 -1.57 5.47
CA LYS A 66 -1.67 -0.81 4.33
C LYS A 66 -2.82 -0.50 3.37
N PRO A 67 -2.97 0.75 2.91
CA PRO A 67 -3.96 1.06 1.88
C PRO A 67 -3.64 0.28 0.61
N VAL A 68 -4.67 -0.24 -0.05
CA VAL A 68 -4.49 -1.11 -1.24
C VAL A 68 -4.00 -0.31 -2.47
N ASN A 69 -4.12 1.02 -2.42
CA ASN A 69 -3.87 1.91 -3.54
C ASN A 69 -2.99 3.12 -3.17
N GLU A 70 -2.06 2.97 -2.22
CA GLU A 70 -1.08 4.04 -1.97
C GLU A 70 -0.13 4.14 -3.18
N PRO A 71 0.13 5.35 -3.71
CA PRO A 71 1.17 5.56 -4.69
C PRO A 71 2.49 5.00 -4.15
N ILE A 72 3.16 4.20 -4.97
CA ILE A 72 4.48 3.66 -4.63
C ILE A 72 5.48 4.81 -4.78
N ASP A 73 6.27 5.05 -3.74
CA ASP A 73 7.39 5.97 -3.82
C ASP A 73 8.55 5.30 -4.57
N LEU A 74 8.74 5.70 -5.83
CA LEU A 74 9.81 5.18 -6.67
C LEU A 74 11.20 5.59 -6.19
N ALA A 75 11.34 6.67 -5.42
CA ALA A 75 12.62 7.06 -4.85
C ALA A 75 13.03 6.10 -3.72
N GLU A 76 12.09 5.70 -2.86
CA GLU A 76 12.33 4.67 -1.85
C GLU A 76 12.74 3.34 -2.48
N VAL A 77 12.01 2.91 -3.52
CA VAL A 77 12.32 1.66 -4.23
C VAL A 77 13.66 1.73 -4.95
N ALA A 78 13.97 2.86 -5.60
CA ALA A 78 15.21 3.05 -6.34
C ALA A 78 16.47 3.12 -5.47
N ASN A 79 16.32 3.61 -4.23
CA ASN A 79 17.40 3.66 -3.25
C ASN A 79 17.58 2.36 -2.46
N SER A 80 16.75 1.34 -2.71
CA SER A 80 16.93 0.03 -2.08
C SER A 80 18.04 -0.78 -2.75
N ASP A 81 18.86 -1.43 -1.91
CA ASP A 81 19.89 -2.37 -2.34
C ASP A 81 19.32 -3.76 -2.71
N ASP A 82 18.04 -4.02 -2.42
CA ASP A 82 17.39 -5.31 -2.68
C ASP A 82 16.56 -5.29 -3.98
N ASP A 83 17.09 -5.92 -5.03
CA ASP A 83 16.41 -6.05 -6.32
C ASP A 83 15.12 -6.88 -6.25
N ALA A 84 14.91 -7.69 -5.21
CA ALA A 84 13.67 -8.44 -5.02
C ALA A 84 12.47 -7.51 -4.77
N ILE A 85 12.71 -6.28 -4.28
CA ILE A 85 11.68 -5.27 -4.10
C ILE A 85 11.11 -4.81 -5.43
N PHE A 86 11.95 -4.69 -6.48
CA PHE A 86 11.50 -4.36 -7.82
C PHE A 86 10.53 -5.42 -8.36
N ASP A 87 10.86 -6.70 -8.17
CA ASP A 87 10.07 -7.81 -8.71
C ASP A 87 8.76 -8.04 -7.94
N SER A 88 8.72 -7.67 -6.67
CA SER A 88 7.54 -7.79 -5.81
C SER A 88 6.50 -6.70 -6.06
N ILE A 89 6.94 -5.49 -6.45
CA ILE A 89 6.09 -4.28 -6.41
C ILE A 89 5.88 -3.67 -7.80
N LEU A 90 6.84 -3.80 -8.72
CA LEU A 90 6.81 -3.13 -10.01
C LEU A 90 6.71 -4.14 -11.16
N SER A 91 5.93 -3.79 -12.18
CA SER A 91 5.86 -4.55 -13.43
C SER A 91 5.65 -3.62 -14.63
N ALA A 92 6.09 -4.06 -15.80
CA ALA A 92 5.87 -3.34 -17.06
C ALA A 92 4.98 -4.20 -17.97
N GLY A 93 3.75 -3.74 -18.20
CA GLY A 93 2.77 -4.50 -19.01
C GLY A 93 2.43 -5.88 -18.46
N GLY A 94 2.45 -6.04 -17.12
CA GLY A 94 2.18 -7.31 -16.44
C GLY A 94 3.33 -8.32 -16.49
N ARG A 95 4.53 -7.92 -16.91
CA ARG A 95 5.74 -8.75 -16.91
C ARG A 95 6.76 -8.20 -15.90
N PRO A 96 7.64 -9.06 -15.35
CA PRO A 96 8.78 -8.62 -14.56
C PRO A 96 9.63 -7.62 -15.33
N LEU A 97 10.18 -6.64 -14.61
CA LEU A 97 11.10 -5.66 -15.19
C LEU A 97 12.39 -6.35 -15.61
N THR A 98 12.96 -5.93 -16.74
CA THR A 98 14.29 -6.39 -17.12
C THR A 98 15.35 -5.67 -16.26
N GLU A 99 16.55 -6.25 -16.17
CA GLU A 99 17.69 -5.61 -15.50
C GLU A 99 17.97 -4.19 -16.01
N LYS A 100 17.75 -3.97 -17.31
CA LYS A 100 17.88 -2.65 -17.93
C LYS A 100 16.80 -1.67 -17.42
N ASP A 101 15.55 -2.13 -17.28
CA ASP A 101 14.46 -1.29 -16.79
C ASP A 101 14.68 -0.91 -15.32
N LYS A 102 15.11 -1.88 -14.50
CA LYS A 102 15.48 -1.64 -13.10
C LYS A 102 16.61 -0.61 -13.00
N ALA A 103 17.65 -0.76 -13.81
CA ALA A 103 18.78 0.19 -13.85
C ALA A 103 18.34 1.60 -14.28
N MET A 104 17.41 1.73 -15.23
CA MET A 104 16.86 3.02 -15.65
C MET A 104 16.03 3.68 -14.53
N ILE A 105 15.20 2.92 -13.83
CA ILE A 105 14.43 3.43 -12.69
C ILE A 105 15.37 3.88 -11.57
N LYS A 106 16.39 3.07 -11.22
CA LYS A 106 17.44 3.48 -10.27
C LYS A 106 18.17 4.74 -10.73
N LEU A 107 18.49 4.87 -12.01
CA LEU A 107 19.16 6.05 -12.54
C LEU A 107 18.30 7.33 -12.40
N VAL A 108 17.00 7.22 -12.65
CA VAL A 108 16.08 8.37 -12.67
C VAL A 108 15.67 8.79 -11.25
N PHE A 109 15.46 7.81 -10.36
CA PHE A 109 14.80 8.04 -9.07
C PHE A 109 15.68 7.77 -7.84
N ALA A 110 16.84 7.12 -7.95
CA ALA A 110 17.75 7.05 -6.81
C ALA A 110 18.27 8.47 -6.52
N ASP A 111 18.45 8.80 -5.24
CA ASP A 111 18.96 10.10 -4.75
C ASP A 111 20.47 10.25 -5.06
N ARG A 112 20.83 10.12 -6.33
CA ARG A 112 22.20 10.18 -6.83
C ARG A 112 22.55 11.51 -7.48
N TRP A 113 21.70 12.53 -7.39
CA TRP A 113 22.02 13.82 -7.99
C TRP A 113 23.33 14.40 -7.40
N GLU A 114 23.56 14.24 -6.10
CA GLU A 114 24.78 14.71 -5.43
C GLU A 114 26.01 13.84 -5.74
N GLU A 115 25.86 12.52 -5.81
CA GLU A 115 26.96 11.59 -6.15
C GLU A 115 27.39 11.70 -7.61
N LEU A 116 26.43 11.93 -8.53
CA LEU A 116 26.69 12.13 -9.95
C LEU A 116 27.37 13.49 -10.20
N GLN A 117 26.99 14.53 -9.45
CA GLN A 117 27.68 15.83 -9.48
C GLN A 117 29.12 15.70 -9.00
N GLN A 118 29.35 14.97 -7.90
CA GLN A 118 30.67 14.81 -7.32
C GLN A 118 31.58 13.95 -8.21
N LYS A 119 31.12 12.80 -8.71
CA LYS A 119 31.89 11.98 -9.66
C LYS A 119 32.19 12.71 -10.96
N ALA A 120 31.25 13.48 -11.51
CA ALA A 120 31.48 14.27 -12.72
C ALA A 120 32.50 15.40 -12.49
N LYS A 121 32.62 15.92 -11.27
CA LYS A 121 33.63 16.90 -10.87
C LYS A 121 35.01 16.25 -10.74
N ASP A 122 35.09 15.10 -10.06
CA ASP A 122 36.34 14.36 -9.86
C ASP A 122 36.95 13.85 -11.18
N LEU A 123 36.11 13.48 -12.15
CA LEU A 123 36.53 13.10 -13.51
C LEU A 123 37.09 14.28 -14.33
N LYS A 124 36.59 15.50 -14.11
CA LYS A 124 37.13 16.70 -14.79
C LYS A 124 38.46 17.15 -14.22
N ASP A 125 38.72 16.84 -12.95
CA ASP A 125 39.95 17.19 -12.26
C ASP A 125 41.07 16.16 -12.50
N SER A 126 40.76 14.93 -12.93
CA SER A 126 41.75 13.90 -13.29
C SER A 126 42.22 13.96 -14.75
N GLU A 127 41.53 14.71 -15.60
CA GLU A 127 41.92 14.99 -16.99
C GLU A 127 42.81 16.25 -17.15
N LYS A 128 43.21 16.89 -16.03
CA LYS A 128 44.17 18.00 -15.97
C LYS A 128 45.52 17.56 -15.40
#